data_AF-A0A7W1DP12-F1
#
_entry.id   AF-A0A7W1DP12-F1
#
_cell.length_a   1.000
_cell.length_b   1.000
_cell.length_c   1.000
_cell.angle_alpha   90.00
_cell.angle_beta   90.00
_cell.angle_gamma   90.00
#
_symmetry.space_group_name_H-M   'P 1'
#
loop_
_entity.id
_entity.type
_entity.pdbx_description
1 polymer ?
#
loop_
_entity_poly.entity_id
_entity_poly.type
_entity_poly.pdbx_seq_one_letter_code
_entity_poly.pdbx_strand_id
1 'polypeptide(L)'
;MGEDILAALGRRARAQRLSRGWTLREAAERSGVSPRFLVQLESGHGNISVRRLADLAEALETTPGVLLSSSEPGTPSVIALLGLRGAGKTTIGRKLAKRRRVPFVELDKKIEQAADLSLGELFTLHGEDYYRRLEREVLQDVLAEGVPMVLATGGGLVASPDTFAMLRRSAKSVWLRASPEDHWNRVVRQGDRRPMTDHPQAMADLRSLLAAREPLYALADHTVDTSARTVEEVIELIEQHLA
;
A
#
# COMPACT_ATOMS: atom_id res chain seq x y z
N MET A 1 -12.80 21.68 -14.32
CA MET A 1 -12.41 21.45 -12.91
C MET A 1 -13.59 21.00 -12.04
N GLY A 2 -14.68 21.78 -11.89
CA GLY A 2 -15.84 21.36 -11.07
C GLY A 2 -16.66 20.22 -11.67
N GLU A 3 -16.92 20.25 -12.98
CA GLU A 3 -17.64 19.18 -13.70
C GLU A 3 -16.86 17.85 -13.70
N ASP A 4 -15.53 17.92 -13.83
CA ASP A 4 -14.65 16.75 -13.77
C ASP A 4 -14.74 16.04 -12.40
N ILE A 5 -14.85 16.82 -11.31
CA ILE A 5 -14.98 16.30 -9.94
C ILE A 5 -16.33 15.59 -9.76
N LEU A 6 -17.43 16.19 -10.21
CA LEU A 6 -18.75 15.58 -10.09
C LEU A 6 -18.86 14.30 -10.93
N ALA A 7 -18.30 14.31 -12.14
CA ALA A 7 -18.25 13.11 -12.98
C ALA A 7 -17.43 11.99 -12.33
N ALA A 8 -16.27 12.30 -11.74
CA ALA A 8 -15.44 11.32 -11.04
C ALA A 8 -16.12 10.76 -9.78
N LEU A 9 -16.74 11.64 -8.99
CA LEU A 9 -17.54 11.28 -7.82
C LEU A 9 -18.66 10.31 -8.21
N GLY A 10 -19.40 10.62 -9.27
CA GLY A 10 -20.48 9.79 -9.79
C GLY A 10 -20.01 8.40 -10.20
N ARG A 11 -18.91 8.31 -10.96
CA ARG A 11 -18.30 7.03 -11.34
C ARG A 11 -17.91 6.20 -10.13
N ARG A 12 -17.33 6.80 -9.08
CA ARG A 12 -16.94 6.09 -7.85
C ARG A 12 -18.10 5.63 -7.01
N ALA A 13 -19.11 6.49 -6.80
CA ALA A 13 -20.32 6.10 -6.09
C ALA A 13 -20.98 4.90 -6.78
N ARG A 14 -21.07 4.93 -8.11
CA ARG A 14 -21.57 3.81 -8.92
C ARG A 14 -20.71 2.55 -8.76
N ALA A 15 -19.38 2.68 -8.86
CA ALA A 15 -18.47 1.55 -8.73
C ALA A 15 -18.58 0.87 -7.35
N GLN A 16 -18.61 1.65 -6.27
CA GLN A 16 -18.78 1.16 -4.89
C GLN A 16 -20.14 0.50 -4.66
N ARG A 17 -21.19 1.02 -5.29
CA ARG A 17 -22.51 0.40 -5.24
C ARG A 17 -22.54 -0.95 -5.97
N LEU A 18 -21.99 -0.99 -7.18
CA LEU A 18 -21.98 -2.19 -8.02
C LEU A 18 -21.09 -3.30 -7.44
N SER A 19 -19.94 -2.97 -6.83
CA SER A 19 -19.05 -3.95 -6.19
C SER A 19 -19.73 -4.70 -5.04
N ARG A 20 -20.76 -4.11 -4.43
CA ARG A 20 -21.57 -4.70 -3.36
C ARG A 20 -22.81 -5.43 -3.86
N GLY A 21 -23.02 -5.47 -5.18
CA GLY A 21 -24.22 -6.06 -5.78
C GLY A 21 -25.49 -5.27 -5.51
N TRP A 22 -25.41 -4.00 -5.09
CA TRP A 22 -26.59 -3.21 -4.76
C TRP A 22 -27.21 -2.55 -5.98
N THR A 23 -28.54 -2.61 -6.01
CA THR A 23 -29.36 -1.79 -6.89
C THR A 23 -29.33 -0.32 -6.45
N LEU A 24 -29.72 0.57 -7.36
CA LEU A 24 -29.78 2.00 -7.08
C LEU A 24 -30.81 2.33 -5.97
N ARG A 25 -31.90 1.54 -5.88
CA ARG A 25 -32.91 1.69 -4.81
C ARG A 25 -32.36 1.32 -3.44
N GLU A 26 -31.62 0.22 -3.34
CA GLU A 26 -31.03 -0.22 -2.06
C GLU A 26 -30.00 0.79 -1.54
N ALA A 27 -29.15 1.33 -2.43
CA ALA A 27 -28.19 2.36 -2.04
C ALA A 27 -28.87 3.67 -1.63
N ALA A 28 -29.96 4.06 -2.31
CA ALA A 28 -30.77 5.23 -1.97
C ALA A 28 -31.42 5.08 -0.58
N GLU A 29 -32.01 3.92 -0.29
CA GLU A 29 -32.63 3.62 1.00
C GLU A 29 -31.62 3.66 2.15
N ARG A 30 -30.45 3.03 1.97
CA ARG A 30 -29.39 2.98 2.99
C ARG A 30 -28.75 4.35 3.27
N SER A 31 -28.63 5.20 2.25
CA SER A 31 -28.00 6.53 2.37
C SER A 31 -28.96 7.65 2.74
N GLY A 32 -30.28 7.39 2.78
CA GLY A 32 -31.28 8.45 2.93
C GLY A 32 -31.34 9.43 1.74
N VAL A 33 -30.69 9.10 0.63
CA VAL A 33 -30.65 9.91 -0.60
C VAL A 33 -31.74 9.43 -1.55
N SER A 34 -32.44 10.35 -2.23
CA SER A 34 -33.50 9.92 -3.16
C SER A 34 -32.91 9.16 -4.37
N PRO A 35 -33.61 8.13 -4.90
CA PRO A 35 -33.14 7.40 -6.08
C PRO A 35 -32.89 8.33 -7.28
N ARG A 36 -33.73 9.34 -7.47
CA ARG A 36 -33.56 10.34 -8.52
C ARG A 36 -32.26 11.14 -8.36
N PHE A 37 -31.93 11.55 -7.14
CA PHE A 37 -30.69 12.26 -6.87
C PHE A 37 -29.48 11.35 -7.08
N LEU A 38 -29.57 10.08 -6.67
CA LEU A 38 -28.47 9.13 -6.85
C LEU A 38 -28.21 8.84 -8.34
N VAL A 39 -29.25 8.77 -9.18
CA VAL A 39 -29.10 8.73 -10.66
C VAL A 39 -28.36 9.95 -11.18
N GLN A 40 -28.76 11.15 -10.75
CA GLN A 40 -28.09 12.38 -11.16
C GLN A 40 -26.62 12.36 -10.74
N LEU A 41 -26.35 12.04 -9.47
CA LEU A 41 -25.00 11.96 -8.93
C LEU A 41 -24.12 10.99 -9.72
N GLU A 42 -24.58 9.75 -9.96
CA GLU A 42 -23.83 8.74 -10.70
C GLU A 42 -23.58 9.11 -12.16
N SER A 43 -24.44 9.95 -12.73
CA SER A 43 -24.26 10.52 -14.07
C SER A 43 -23.32 11.74 -14.09
N GLY A 44 -22.76 12.14 -12.95
CA GLY A 44 -21.90 13.30 -12.82
C GLY A 44 -22.63 14.63 -12.68
N HIS A 45 -23.93 14.60 -12.38
CA HIS A 45 -24.77 15.79 -12.28
C HIS A 45 -25.27 16.01 -10.85
N GLY A 46 -25.39 17.27 -10.46
CA GLY A 46 -26.01 17.68 -9.21
C GLY A 46 -25.01 17.89 -8.07
N ASN A 47 -25.22 18.97 -7.32
CA ASN A 47 -24.41 19.31 -6.16
C ASN A 47 -24.88 18.51 -4.95
N ILE A 48 -23.98 17.73 -4.38
CA ILE A 48 -24.20 17.03 -3.11
C ILE A 48 -23.69 17.89 -1.96
N SER A 49 -24.50 18.03 -0.90
CA SER A 49 -24.01 18.65 0.33
C SER A 49 -23.01 17.73 1.03
N VAL A 50 -22.08 18.31 1.78
CA VAL A 50 -21.06 17.53 2.53
C VAL A 50 -21.73 16.52 3.47
N ARG A 51 -22.86 16.87 4.09
CA ARG A 51 -23.64 15.95 4.94
C ARG A 51 -24.14 14.74 4.15
N ARG A 52 -24.81 14.96 3.02
CA ARG A 52 -25.32 13.86 2.18
C ARG A 52 -24.21 13.01 1.57
N LEU A 53 -23.05 13.61 1.30
CA LEU A 53 -21.88 12.89 0.86
C LEU A 53 -21.36 11.96 1.98
N ALA A 54 -21.39 12.41 3.24
CA ALA A 54 -21.07 11.58 4.40
C ALA A 54 -22.06 10.42 4.55
N ASP A 55 -23.37 10.70 4.51
CA ASP A 55 -24.42 9.67 4.61
C ASP A 55 -24.29 8.62 3.48
N LEU A 56 -24.02 9.07 2.26
CA LEU A 56 -23.79 8.18 1.12
C LEU A 56 -22.50 7.38 1.25
N ALA A 57 -21.41 8.00 1.72
CA ALA A 57 -20.14 7.32 1.91
C ALA A 57 -20.27 6.23 3.00
N GLU A 58 -20.89 6.56 4.14
CA GLU A 58 -21.18 5.62 5.21
C GLU A 58 -22.03 4.46 4.72
N ALA A 59 -23.11 4.75 3.99
CA ALA A 59 -23.96 3.73 3.40
C ALA A 59 -23.19 2.83 2.43
N LEU A 60 -22.26 3.39 1.65
CA LEU A 60 -21.38 2.67 0.73
C LEU A 60 -20.14 2.08 1.43
N GLU A 61 -20.09 2.05 2.76
CA GLU A 61 -18.97 1.54 3.57
C GLU A 61 -17.61 2.09 3.09
N THR A 62 -17.56 3.40 2.85
CA THR A 62 -16.38 4.14 2.38
C THR A 62 -16.32 5.49 3.08
N THR A 63 -15.31 6.32 2.78
CA THR A 63 -15.24 7.69 3.27
C THR A 63 -15.59 8.71 2.17
N PRO A 64 -16.06 9.92 2.54
CA PRO A 64 -16.23 11.03 1.60
C PRO A 64 -14.95 11.35 0.82
N GLY A 65 -13.78 11.19 1.46
CA GLY A 65 -12.48 11.43 0.83
C GLY A 65 -12.20 10.47 -0.34
N VAL A 66 -12.52 9.19 -0.18
CA VAL A 66 -12.39 8.20 -1.26
C VAL A 66 -13.29 8.55 -2.44
N LEU A 67 -14.54 8.94 -2.16
CA LEU A 67 -15.51 9.34 -3.18
C LEU A 67 -15.06 10.62 -3.94
N LEU A 68 -14.43 11.57 -3.24
CA LEU A 68 -13.92 12.82 -3.80
C LEU A 68 -12.48 12.75 -4.34
N SER A 69 -11.82 11.61 -4.25
CA SER A 69 -10.42 11.46 -4.69
C SER A 69 -10.23 11.84 -6.16
N SER A 70 -9.00 11.97 -6.65
CA SER A 70 -8.73 12.20 -8.09
C SER A 70 -8.45 10.90 -8.86
N SER A 71 -8.43 9.76 -8.18
CA SER A 71 -8.03 8.45 -8.74
C SER A 71 -9.23 7.68 -9.30
N GLU A 72 -9.13 7.14 -10.51
CA GLU A 72 -10.19 6.32 -11.12
C GLU A 72 -10.43 5.02 -10.30
N PRO A 73 -11.69 4.57 -10.13
CA PRO A 73 -11.97 3.28 -9.51
C PRO A 73 -11.49 2.14 -10.41
N GLY A 74 -10.41 1.47 -10.02
CA GLY A 74 -9.88 0.27 -10.71
C GLY A 74 -8.36 0.14 -10.67
N THR A 75 -7.63 1.22 -10.44
CA THR A 75 -6.19 1.16 -10.13
C THR A 75 -6.04 1.09 -8.61
N PRO A 76 -5.32 0.12 -8.04
CA PRO A 76 -5.06 0.11 -6.61
C PRO A 76 -4.43 1.45 -6.23
N SER A 77 -5.10 2.18 -5.35
CA SER A 77 -4.64 3.49 -4.89
C SER A 77 -3.27 3.35 -4.21
N VAL A 78 -3.00 2.18 -3.63
CA VAL A 78 -1.76 1.84 -2.95
C VAL A 78 -0.86 0.97 -3.82
N ILE A 79 0.39 1.39 -4.01
CA ILE A 79 1.47 0.56 -4.57
C ILE A 79 2.35 0.09 -3.41
N ALA A 80 2.34 -1.20 -3.11
CA ALA A 80 3.10 -1.78 -2.02
C ALA A 80 4.44 -2.34 -2.52
N LEU A 81 5.55 -1.83 -2.01
CA LEU A 81 6.89 -2.30 -2.31
C LEU A 81 7.31 -3.37 -1.29
N LEU A 82 7.63 -4.56 -1.78
CA LEU A 82 8.09 -5.72 -1.02
C LEU A 82 9.58 -5.99 -1.27
N GLY A 83 10.21 -6.68 -0.32
CA GLY A 83 11.58 -7.15 -0.43
C GLY A 83 12.36 -6.96 0.86
N LEU A 84 13.52 -7.61 0.99
CA LEU A 84 14.36 -7.46 2.17
C LEU A 84 14.94 -6.04 2.31
N ARG A 85 15.52 -5.77 3.47
CA ARG A 85 16.38 -4.58 3.68
C ARG A 85 17.47 -4.56 2.60
N GLY A 86 17.79 -3.40 2.04
CA GLY A 86 18.68 -3.30 0.88
C GLY A 86 18.02 -3.50 -0.50
N ALA A 87 16.76 -3.93 -0.59
CA ALA A 87 16.05 -4.04 -1.88
C ALA A 87 15.85 -2.69 -2.61
N GLY A 88 16.03 -1.56 -1.91
CA GLY A 88 15.82 -0.22 -2.47
C GLY A 88 14.41 0.35 -2.26
N LYS A 89 13.55 -0.31 -1.47
CA LYS A 89 12.15 0.13 -1.20
C LYS A 89 12.02 1.62 -0.87
N THR A 90 12.83 2.14 0.06
CA THR A 90 12.78 3.55 0.45
C THR A 90 13.20 4.49 -0.68
N THR A 91 14.28 4.16 -1.39
CA THR A 91 14.82 5.00 -2.49
C THR A 91 13.88 4.99 -3.70
N ILE A 92 13.48 3.81 -4.16
CA ILE A 92 12.53 3.64 -5.27
C ILE A 92 11.18 4.24 -4.89
N GLY A 93 10.67 3.93 -3.69
CA GLY A 93 9.36 4.37 -3.24
C GLY A 93 9.21 5.87 -3.14
N ARG A 94 10.20 6.59 -2.59
CA ARG A 94 10.17 8.07 -2.54
C ARG A 94 10.12 8.70 -3.93
N LYS A 95 10.93 8.20 -4.87
CA LYS A 95 10.95 8.75 -6.23
C LYS A 95 9.68 8.41 -7.01
N LEU A 96 9.20 7.16 -6.90
CA LEU A 96 7.94 6.72 -7.51
C LEU A 96 6.75 7.55 -6.98
N ALA A 97 6.67 7.74 -5.66
CA ALA A 97 5.64 8.55 -5.02
C ALA A 97 5.66 9.99 -5.52
N LYS A 98 6.85 10.60 -5.60
CA LYS A 98 7.04 11.96 -6.15
C LYS A 98 6.56 12.04 -7.60
N ARG A 99 6.91 11.06 -8.44
CA ARG A 99 6.52 11.01 -9.86
C ARG A 99 5.00 10.87 -10.03
N ARG A 100 4.36 10.05 -9.20
CA ARG A 100 2.90 9.86 -9.17
C ARG A 100 2.14 10.91 -8.36
N ARG A 101 2.84 11.85 -7.72
CA ARG A 101 2.27 12.92 -6.87
C ARG A 101 1.39 12.37 -5.73
N VAL A 102 1.84 11.28 -5.12
CA VAL A 102 1.21 10.64 -3.96
C VAL A 102 2.18 10.61 -2.78
N PRO A 103 1.70 10.49 -1.53
CA PRO A 103 2.56 10.29 -0.37
C PRO A 103 3.37 8.98 -0.47
N PHE A 104 4.56 9.02 0.13
CA PHE A 104 5.36 7.83 0.42
C PHE A 104 5.24 7.50 1.90
N VAL A 105 4.88 6.26 2.21
CA VAL A 105 4.70 5.76 3.57
C VAL A 105 5.64 4.59 3.81
N GLU A 106 6.33 4.57 4.95
CA GLU A 106 7.12 3.43 5.42
C GLU A 106 6.35 2.78 6.57
N LEU A 107 5.94 1.52 6.41
CA LEU A 107 5.13 0.81 7.41
C LEU A 107 5.90 0.67 8.72
N ASP A 108 7.19 0.33 8.66
CA ASP A 108 8.07 0.24 9.84
C ASP A 108 8.06 1.53 10.66
N LYS A 109 8.07 2.71 10.02
CA LYS A 109 8.00 4.00 10.74
C LYS A 109 6.65 4.25 11.37
N LYS A 110 5.56 3.81 10.71
CA LYS A 110 4.21 3.90 11.29
C LYS A 110 4.07 3.00 12.51
N ILE A 111 4.70 1.82 12.48
CA ILE A 111 4.78 0.89 13.62
C ILE A 111 5.57 1.52 14.77
N GLU A 112 6.75 2.09 14.50
CA GLU A 112 7.56 2.77 15.53
C GLU A 112 6.79 3.95 16.16
N GLN A 113 6.08 4.73 15.35
CA GLN A 113 5.23 5.83 15.82
C GLN A 113 4.05 5.36 16.68
N ALA A 114 3.42 4.25 16.32
CA ALA A 114 2.29 3.69 17.06
C ALA A 114 2.73 3.09 18.41
N ALA A 115 3.94 2.53 18.47
CA ALA A 115 4.50 1.94 19.68
C ALA A 115 5.25 2.95 20.58
N ASP A 116 5.60 4.12 20.05
CA ASP A 116 6.57 5.06 20.66
C ASP A 116 7.90 4.39 21.04
N LEU A 117 8.33 3.44 20.21
CA LEU A 117 9.54 2.62 20.39
C LEU A 117 10.21 2.40 19.03
N SER A 118 11.54 2.31 19.01
CA SER A 118 12.23 1.80 17.81
C SER A 118 11.91 0.33 17.58
N LEU A 119 12.05 -0.15 16.33
CA LEU A 119 11.85 -1.58 16.05
C LEU A 119 12.78 -2.46 16.89
N GLY A 120 14.01 -2.02 17.16
CA GLY A 120 14.96 -2.76 17.99
C GLY A 120 14.48 -2.92 19.43
N GLU A 121 13.97 -1.86 20.04
CA GLU A 121 13.38 -1.88 21.39
C GLU A 121 12.13 -2.75 21.41
N LEU A 122 11.27 -2.63 20.39
CA LEU A 122 10.04 -3.39 20.29
C LEU A 122 10.29 -4.90 20.24
N PHE A 123 11.25 -5.35 19.43
CA PHE A 123 11.66 -6.77 19.41
C PHE A 123 12.28 -7.21 20.73
N THR A 124 13.07 -6.35 21.39
CA THR A 124 13.75 -6.70 22.64
C THR A 124 12.77 -6.80 23.82
N LEU A 125 11.80 -5.89 23.90
CA LEU A 125 10.87 -5.76 25.03
C LEU A 125 9.65 -6.66 24.87
N HIS A 126 9.14 -6.82 23.64
CA HIS A 126 7.84 -7.46 23.38
C HIS A 126 7.91 -8.67 22.46
N GLY A 127 9.06 -8.93 21.83
CA GLY A 127 9.27 -10.07 20.96
C GLY A 127 8.59 -9.95 19.59
N GLU A 128 8.81 -10.97 18.75
CA GLU A 128 8.31 -10.97 17.37
C GLU A 128 6.78 -11.07 17.29
N ASP A 129 6.13 -11.88 18.13
CA ASP A 129 4.67 -12.07 18.08
C ASP A 129 3.90 -10.75 18.30
N TYR A 130 4.40 -9.90 19.21
CA TYR A 130 3.83 -8.58 19.42
C TYR A 130 4.02 -7.67 18.19
N TYR A 131 5.24 -7.65 17.63
CA TYR A 131 5.51 -6.94 16.38
C TYR A 131 4.56 -7.38 15.26
N ARG A 132 4.29 -8.69 15.11
CA ARG A 132 3.41 -9.20 14.06
C ARG A 132 1.96 -8.75 14.22
N ARG A 133 1.45 -8.70 15.45
CA ARG A 133 0.11 -8.15 15.73
C ARG A 133 0.06 -6.67 15.37
N LEU A 134 1.04 -5.89 15.82
CA LEU A 134 1.10 -4.46 15.55
C LEU A 134 1.32 -4.15 14.06
N GLU A 135 2.15 -4.93 13.35
CA GLU A 135 2.37 -4.83 11.91
C GLU A 135 1.05 -4.98 11.14
N ARG A 136 0.21 -5.93 11.56
CA ARG A 136 -1.11 -6.15 10.97
C ARG A 136 -2.08 -4.99 11.26
N GLU A 137 -2.16 -4.55 12.50
CA GLU A 137 -3.05 -3.45 12.93
C GLU A 137 -2.69 -2.15 12.20
N VAL A 138 -1.43 -1.76 12.22
CA VAL A 138 -0.95 -0.54 11.57
C VAL A 138 -1.13 -0.61 10.05
N LEU A 139 -0.89 -1.79 9.43
CA LEU A 139 -1.17 -1.96 8.00
C LEU A 139 -2.65 -1.76 7.69
N GLN A 140 -3.53 -2.34 8.51
CA GLN A 140 -4.98 -2.21 8.34
C GLN A 140 -5.39 -0.74 8.39
N ASP A 141 -4.90 0.01 9.37
CA ASP A 141 -5.21 1.44 9.53
C ASP A 141 -4.70 2.26 8.33
N VAL A 142 -3.46 2.03 7.90
CA VAL A 142 -2.87 2.73 6.74
C VAL A 142 -3.66 2.45 5.46
N LEU A 143 -4.12 1.22 5.25
CA LEU A 143 -4.92 0.85 4.08
C LEU A 143 -6.35 1.42 4.17
N ALA A 144 -6.92 1.49 5.38
CA ALA A 144 -8.27 2.01 5.63
C ALA A 144 -8.39 3.52 5.34
N GLU A 145 -7.28 4.28 5.36
CA GLU A 145 -7.27 5.68 4.95
C GLU A 145 -7.79 5.88 3.51
N GLY A 146 -7.63 4.88 2.64
CA GLY A 146 -8.10 4.92 1.25
C GLY A 146 -7.39 5.98 0.39
N VAL A 147 -6.31 6.57 0.89
CA VAL A 147 -5.51 7.58 0.20
C VAL A 147 -4.54 6.89 -0.76
N PRO A 148 -4.44 7.34 -2.02
CA PRO A 148 -3.42 6.84 -2.92
C PRO A 148 -2.01 7.07 -2.38
N MET A 149 -1.16 6.05 -2.39
CA MET A 149 0.19 6.12 -1.81
C MET A 149 1.15 5.09 -2.39
N VAL A 150 2.44 5.31 -2.18
CA VAL A 150 3.45 4.25 -2.30
C VAL A 150 3.84 3.81 -0.89
N LEU A 151 3.63 2.54 -0.59
CA LEU A 151 3.87 1.95 0.73
C LEU A 151 5.10 1.04 0.70
N ALA A 152 6.15 1.37 1.45
CA ALA A 152 7.25 0.44 1.71
C ALA A 152 6.92 -0.44 2.93
N THR A 153 6.98 -1.75 2.75
CA THR A 153 6.66 -2.74 3.79
C THR A 153 7.90 -3.22 4.55
N GLY A 154 7.70 -3.81 5.72
CA GLY A 154 8.73 -4.55 6.44
C GLY A 154 9.19 -5.78 5.66
N GLY A 155 10.47 -6.14 5.74
CA GLY A 155 11.01 -7.29 5.00
C GLY A 155 10.38 -8.62 5.41
N GLY A 156 9.80 -8.71 6.60
CA GLY A 156 9.15 -9.91 7.11
C GLY A 156 7.67 -10.03 6.79
N LEU A 157 7.02 -9.03 6.20
CA LEU A 157 5.54 -8.99 6.07
C LEU A 157 4.99 -10.21 5.32
N VAL A 158 5.69 -10.67 4.28
CA VAL A 158 5.29 -11.84 3.49
C VAL A 158 5.28 -13.16 4.27
N ALA A 159 5.96 -13.22 5.43
CA ALA A 159 5.97 -14.39 6.30
C ALA A 159 4.70 -14.50 7.16
N SER A 160 3.83 -13.48 7.15
CA SER A 160 2.53 -13.46 7.81
C SER A 160 1.42 -13.65 6.78
N PRO A 161 0.88 -14.87 6.57
CA PRO A 161 -0.06 -15.15 5.47
C PRO A 161 -1.28 -14.24 5.48
N ASP A 162 -1.88 -14.00 6.65
CA ASP A 162 -3.06 -13.15 6.81
C ASP A 162 -2.78 -11.68 6.47
N THR A 163 -1.69 -11.14 7.00
CA THR A 163 -1.27 -9.75 6.76
C THR A 163 -0.91 -9.54 5.30
N PHE A 164 -0.22 -10.50 4.69
CA PHE A 164 0.14 -10.42 3.29
C PHE A 164 -1.09 -10.56 2.37
N ALA A 165 -2.02 -11.44 2.71
CA ALA A 165 -3.29 -11.55 1.99
C ALA A 165 -4.11 -10.26 2.09
N MET A 166 -4.13 -9.59 3.25
CA MET A 166 -4.74 -8.27 3.41
C MET A 166 -4.09 -7.24 2.49
N LEU A 167 -2.76 -7.15 2.47
CA LEU A 167 -2.03 -6.24 1.59
C LEU A 167 -2.40 -6.46 0.12
N ARG A 168 -2.37 -7.70 -0.34
CA ARG A 168 -2.63 -8.06 -1.75
C ARG A 168 -4.06 -7.75 -2.21
N ARG A 169 -5.04 -7.79 -1.30
CA ARG A 169 -6.43 -7.41 -1.64
C ARG A 169 -6.61 -5.90 -1.81
N SER A 170 -5.77 -5.09 -1.16
CA SER A 170 -5.95 -3.64 -1.05
C SER A 170 -4.90 -2.82 -1.80
N ALA A 171 -3.80 -3.44 -2.26
CA ALA A 171 -2.69 -2.76 -2.89
C ALA A 171 -2.16 -3.56 -4.09
N LYS A 172 -1.58 -2.84 -5.06
CA LYS A 172 -0.78 -3.47 -6.11
C LYS A 172 0.60 -3.74 -5.56
N SER A 173 0.95 -5.01 -5.43
CA SER A 173 2.20 -5.44 -4.80
C SER A 173 3.32 -5.61 -5.83
N VAL A 174 4.48 -5.02 -5.53
CA VAL A 174 5.68 -5.10 -6.37
C VAL A 174 6.84 -5.60 -5.51
N TRP A 175 7.36 -6.78 -5.85
CA TRP A 175 8.59 -7.28 -5.27
C TRP A 175 9.81 -6.66 -5.96
N LEU A 176 10.61 -5.93 -5.19
CA LEU A 176 11.93 -5.45 -5.60
C LEU A 176 12.96 -6.55 -5.33
N ARG A 177 13.27 -7.33 -6.36
CA ARG A 177 14.27 -8.40 -6.30
C ARG A 177 15.67 -7.81 -6.39
N ALA A 178 16.61 -8.36 -5.65
CA ALA A 178 18.03 -8.03 -5.76
C ALA A 178 18.86 -9.26 -5.39
N SER A 179 20.09 -9.32 -5.90
CA SER A 179 21.07 -10.32 -5.47
C SER A 179 21.39 -10.17 -3.97
N PRO A 180 21.75 -11.27 -3.27
CA PRO A 180 22.24 -11.20 -1.89
C PRO A 180 23.39 -10.20 -1.73
N GLU A 181 24.29 -10.14 -2.71
CA GLU A 181 25.44 -9.23 -2.74
C GLU A 181 25.00 -7.76 -2.84
N ASP A 182 23.97 -7.45 -3.64
CA ASP A 182 23.41 -6.10 -3.73
C ASP A 182 22.70 -5.69 -2.45
N HIS A 183 21.90 -6.58 -1.86
CA HIS A 183 21.28 -6.37 -0.56
C HIS A 183 22.34 -5.98 0.47
N TRP A 184 23.39 -6.80 0.57
CA TRP A 184 24.50 -6.60 1.47
C TRP A 184 25.20 -5.25 1.24
N ASN A 185 25.70 -5.01 0.03
CA ASN A 185 26.46 -3.81 -0.31
C ASN A 185 25.66 -2.53 -0.04
N ARG A 186 24.34 -2.53 -0.28
CA ARG A 186 23.47 -1.37 -0.02
C ARG A 186 23.28 -1.13 1.48
N VAL A 187 23.09 -2.18 2.28
CA VAL A 187 22.93 -2.06 3.74
C VAL A 187 24.20 -1.51 4.39
N VAL A 188 25.36 -2.00 3.95
CA VAL A 188 26.68 -1.56 4.41
C VAL A 188 26.90 -0.07 4.13
N ARG A 189 26.61 0.36 2.90
CA ARG A 189 26.72 1.77 2.50
C ARG A 189 25.83 2.70 3.31
N GLN A 190 24.72 2.19 3.87
CA GLN A 190 23.82 2.94 4.73
C GLN A 190 24.31 3.03 6.19
N GLY A 191 25.51 2.54 6.49
CA GLY A 191 26.11 2.61 7.83
C GLY A 191 25.62 1.53 8.79
N ASP A 192 24.74 0.63 8.33
CA ASP A 192 24.28 -0.49 9.12
C ASP A 192 25.27 -1.65 9.02
N ARG A 193 26.15 -1.71 10.02
CA ARG A 193 27.19 -2.73 10.14
C ARG A 193 26.74 -3.96 10.92
N ARG A 194 25.48 -4.04 11.39
CA ARG A 194 24.96 -5.24 12.07
C ARG A 194 25.15 -6.55 11.28
N PRO A 195 25.13 -6.56 9.92
CA PRO A 195 25.51 -7.74 9.16
C PRO A 195 27.01 -8.07 9.19
N MET A 196 27.88 -7.11 9.48
CA MET A 196 29.35 -7.21 9.34
C MET A 196 30.10 -7.40 10.65
N THR A 197 29.57 -6.88 11.76
CA THR A 197 30.24 -7.00 13.06
C THR A 197 29.96 -8.40 13.61
N ASP A 198 31.02 -9.21 13.70
CA ASP A 198 31.06 -10.49 14.43
C ASP A 198 30.30 -11.72 13.89
N HIS A 199 29.81 -11.71 12.64
CA HIS A 199 29.16 -12.88 12.04
C HIS A 199 29.78 -13.32 10.70
N PRO A 200 30.79 -14.23 10.71
CA PRO A 200 31.34 -14.82 9.48
C PRO A 200 30.30 -15.58 8.64
N GLN A 201 29.16 -15.94 9.24
CA GLN A 201 28.04 -16.61 8.58
C GLN A 201 26.97 -15.66 8.02
N ALA A 202 27.07 -14.34 8.23
CA ALA A 202 25.98 -13.40 7.92
C ALA A 202 25.56 -13.40 6.43
N MET A 203 26.49 -13.60 5.49
CA MET A 203 26.13 -13.74 4.08
C MET A 203 25.39 -15.07 3.79
N ALA A 204 25.78 -16.15 4.46
CA ALA A 204 25.09 -17.43 4.36
C ALA A 204 23.69 -17.35 4.97
N ASP A 205 23.53 -16.65 6.10
CA ASP A 205 22.24 -16.39 6.74
C ASP A 205 21.33 -15.55 5.84
N LEU A 206 21.87 -14.48 5.22
CA LEU A 206 21.13 -13.65 4.27
C LEU A 206 20.65 -14.47 3.07
N ARG A 207 21.52 -15.31 2.50
CA ARG A 207 21.16 -16.21 1.39
C ARG A 207 20.07 -17.19 1.79
N SER A 208 20.18 -17.76 2.98
CA SER A 208 19.18 -18.71 3.52
C SER A 208 17.83 -18.03 3.76
N LEU A 209 17.84 -16.81 4.32
CA LEU A 209 16.65 -15.99 4.54
C LEU A 209 15.97 -15.61 3.21
N LEU A 210 16.76 -15.22 2.20
CA LEU A 210 16.24 -14.92 0.86
C LEU A 210 15.61 -16.16 0.23
N ALA A 211 16.29 -17.30 0.26
CA ALA A 211 15.78 -18.55 -0.29
C ALA A 211 14.45 -18.97 0.37
N ALA A 212 14.33 -18.79 1.68
CA ALA A 212 13.09 -19.09 2.41
C ALA A 212 11.93 -18.13 2.06
N ARG A 213 12.22 -16.86 1.76
CA ARG A 213 11.20 -15.82 1.50
C ARG A 213 10.88 -15.62 0.02
N GLU A 214 11.74 -16.06 -0.88
CA GLU A 214 11.56 -15.90 -2.33
C GLU A 214 10.24 -16.49 -2.85
N PRO A 215 9.80 -17.70 -2.45
CA PRO A 215 8.49 -18.22 -2.84
C PRO A 215 7.32 -17.34 -2.38
N LEU A 216 7.47 -16.66 -1.23
CA LEU A 216 6.43 -15.78 -0.68
C LEU A 216 6.43 -14.42 -1.39
N TYR A 217 7.61 -13.85 -1.67
CA TYR A 217 7.73 -12.63 -2.45
C TYR A 217 7.24 -12.82 -3.89
N ALA A 218 7.45 -13.98 -4.49
CA ALA A 218 7.01 -14.31 -5.84
C ALA A 218 5.47 -14.30 -5.99
N LEU A 219 4.71 -14.33 -4.90
CA LEU A 219 3.25 -14.16 -4.91
C LEU A 219 2.82 -12.69 -5.11
N ALA A 220 3.76 -11.74 -5.14
CA ALA A 220 3.46 -10.35 -5.50
C ALA A 220 2.88 -10.28 -6.93
N ASP A 221 2.12 -9.22 -7.21
CA ASP A 221 1.52 -9.04 -8.53
C ASP A 221 2.57 -8.83 -9.62
N HIS A 222 3.68 -8.17 -9.26
CA HIS A 222 4.82 -7.95 -10.15
C HIS A 222 6.15 -8.13 -9.43
N THR A 223 7.14 -8.56 -10.21
CA THR A 223 8.54 -8.63 -9.76
C THR A 223 9.39 -7.73 -10.63
N VAL A 224 10.19 -6.87 -9.99
CA VAL A 224 11.14 -5.99 -10.68
C VAL A 224 12.53 -6.23 -10.08
N ASP A 225 13.43 -6.73 -10.92
CA ASP A 225 14.84 -6.84 -10.55
C ASP A 225 15.46 -5.44 -10.44
N THR A 226 16.19 -5.20 -9.36
CA THR A 226 16.90 -3.96 -9.06
C THR A 226 18.42 -4.12 -9.15
N SER A 227 18.92 -5.33 -9.40
CA SER A 227 20.34 -5.60 -9.58
C SER A 227 20.85 -5.02 -10.90
N ALA A 228 22.03 -4.40 -10.85
CA ALA A 228 22.70 -3.75 -11.99
C ALA A 228 21.84 -2.72 -12.77
N ARG A 229 20.76 -2.19 -12.16
CA ARG A 229 19.89 -1.17 -12.75
C ARG A 229 19.97 0.13 -11.96
N THR A 230 19.84 1.23 -12.68
CA THR A 230 19.63 2.55 -12.10
C THR A 230 18.26 2.64 -11.46
N VAL A 231 18.10 3.60 -10.55
CA VAL A 231 16.83 3.85 -9.89
C VAL A 231 15.75 4.27 -10.89
N GLU A 232 16.11 5.07 -11.89
CA GLU A 232 15.24 5.53 -12.96
C GLU A 232 14.71 4.36 -13.80
N GLU A 233 15.56 3.43 -14.24
CA GLU A 233 15.14 2.23 -14.99
C GLU A 233 14.17 1.37 -14.18
N VAL A 234 14.42 1.19 -12.88
CA VAL A 234 13.52 0.44 -11.99
C VAL A 234 12.16 1.12 -11.90
N ILE A 235 12.10 2.44 -11.78
CA ILE A 235 10.84 3.20 -11.73
C ILE A 235 10.06 3.02 -13.03
N GLU A 236 10.71 3.11 -14.18
CA GLU A 236 10.07 2.93 -15.49
C GLU A 236 9.47 1.53 -15.63
N LEU A 237 10.22 0.49 -15.23
CA LEU A 237 9.72 -0.88 -15.21
C LEU A 237 8.51 -1.05 -14.28
N ILE A 238 8.52 -0.40 -13.11
CA ILE A 238 7.37 -0.41 -12.22
C ILE A 238 6.18 0.28 -12.91
N GLU A 239 6.37 1.44 -13.52
CA GLU A 239 5.28 2.14 -14.20
C GLU A 239 4.68 1.35 -15.37
N GLN A 240 5.50 0.62 -16.14
CA GLN A 240 5.03 -0.27 -17.21
C GLN A 240 4.12 -1.40 -16.71
N HIS A 241 4.42 -1.97 -15.54
CA HIS A 241 3.59 -3.00 -14.93
C HIS A 241 2.28 -2.47 -14.30
N LEU A 242 2.24 -1.16 -14.03
CA LEU A 242 1.11 -0.48 -13.38
C LEU A 242 0.20 0.26 -14.38
N ALA A 243 0.54 0.26 -15.67
CA ALA A 243 -0.25 0.81 -16.77
C ALA A 243 -1.28 -0.21 -17.27
#